data_AF-A0A3M4LZM2-F1
#
_entry.id   AF-A0A3M4LZM2-F1
#
_cell.length_a   1.000
_cell.length_b   1.000
_cell.length_c   1.000
_cell.angle_alpha   90.00
_cell.angle_beta   90.00
_cell.angle_gamma   90.00
#
_symmetry.space_group_name_H-M   'P 1'
#
loop_
_entity.id
_entity.type
_entity.pdbx_description
1 polymer ?
#
loop_
_entity_poly.entity_id
_entity_poly.type
_entity_poly.pdbx_seq_one_letter_code
_entity_poly.pdbx_strand_id
1 'polypeptide(L)'
;MWVTIREQEVLLLLLQGCTNKQIAQQLCISGYTVRDHVSSLLRKSQVKTRTELVARYVARLMSRKNTQPPTSVGLCNETDCT
;
A
#
# COMPACT_ATOMS: atom_id res chain seq x y z
N MET A 1 4.46 2.42 16.43
CA MET A 1 3.86 1.28 15.70
C MET A 1 5.00 0.45 15.15
N TRP A 2 5.13 -0.80 15.56
CA TRP A 2 6.17 -1.69 15.08
C TRP A 2 5.58 -2.60 14.01
N VAL A 3 6.18 -2.60 12.83
CA VAL A 3 5.82 -3.44 11.70
C VAL A 3 7.10 -4.14 11.30
N THR A 4 7.07 -5.46 11.15
CA THR A 4 8.26 -6.20 10.71
C THR A 4 8.50 -5.96 9.22
N ILE A 5 9.70 -6.28 8.73
CA ILE A 5 10.02 -6.15 7.30
C ILE A 5 9.02 -6.93 6.44
N ARG A 6 8.67 -8.17 6.84
CA ARG A 6 7.68 -8.99 6.13
C ARG A 6 6.28 -8.40 6.17
N GLU A 7 5.86 -7.85 7.29
CA GLU A 7 4.57 -7.17 7.39
C GLU A 7 4.55 -5.88 6.55
N GLN A 8 5.68 -5.18 6.44
CA GLN A 8 5.82 -3.99 5.60
C GLN A 8 5.73 -4.34 4.11
N GLU A 9 6.36 -5.43 3.67
CA GLU A 9 6.22 -5.96 2.30
C GLU A 9 4.75 -6.29 1.98
N VAL A 10 4.07 -7.03 2.86
CA VAL A 10 2.64 -7.36 2.70
C VAL A 10 1.78 -6.11 2.64
N LEU A 11 2.06 -5.12 3.50
CA LEU A 11 1.35 -3.86 3.54
C LEU A 11 1.51 -3.06 2.25
N LEU A 12 2.73 -2.99 1.69
CA LEU A 12 2.99 -2.28 0.42
C LEU A 12 2.16 -2.88 -0.73
N LEU A 13 2.15 -4.21 -0.83
CA LEU A 13 1.37 -4.91 -1.85
C LEU A 13 -0.14 -4.75 -1.64
N LEU A 14 -0.61 -4.70 -0.38
CA LEU A 14 -2.00 -4.37 -0.08
C LEU A 14 -2.38 -2.96 -0.54
N LEU A 15 -1.50 -1.97 -0.36
CA LEU A 15 -1.73 -0.59 -0.80
C LEU A 15 -1.77 -0.48 -2.33
N GLN A 16 -1.08 -1.37 -3.05
CA GLN A 16 -1.17 -1.50 -4.50
C GLN A 16 -2.46 -2.20 -4.98
N GLY A 17 -3.32 -2.64 -4.06
CA GLY A 17 -4.55 -3.35 -4.40
C GLY A 17 -4.37 -4.83 -4.70
N CYS A 18 -3.20 -5.42 -4.43
CA CYS A 18 -2.97 -6.84 -4.65
C CYS A 18 -3.88 -7.70 -3.76
N THR A 19 -4.32 -8.83 -4.32
CA THR A 19 -5.04 -9.88 -3.59
C THR A 19 -4.07 -10.75 -2.78
N ASN A 20 -4.56 -11.44 -1.75
CA ASN A 20 -3.71 -12.35 -0.96
C ASN A 20 -3.02 -13.43 -1.81
N LYS A 21 -3.64 -13.85 -2.92
CA LYS A 21 -3.04 -14.80 -3.87
C LYS A 21 -1.86 -14.17 -4.63
N GLN A 22 -2.01 -12.93 -5.09
CA GLN A 22 -0.92 -12.20 -5.76
C GLN A 22 0.23 -11.90 -4.79
N ILE A 23 -0.09 -11.52 -3.55
CA ILE A 23 0.91 -11.28 -2.50
C ILE A 23 1.69 -12.57 -2.20
N ALA A 24 0.99 -13.69 -2.08
CA ALA A 24 1.60 -15.01 -1.87
C ALA A 24 2.58 -15.36 -3.00
N GLN A 25 2.19 -15.09 -4.25
CA GLN A 25 3.05 -15.31 -5.42
C GLN A 25 4.27 -14.40 -5.43
N GLN A 26 4.11 -13.10 -5.15
CA GLN A 26 5.23 -12.15 -5.18
C GLN A 26 6.23 -12.36 -4.04
N LEU A 27 5.75 -12.76 -2.86
CA LEU A 27 6.61 -13.01 -1.70
C LEU A 27 7.08 -14.47 -1.58
N CYS A 28 6.70 -15.33 -2.53
CA CYS A 28 6.99 -16.77 -2.54
C CYS A 28 6.58 -17.47 -1.22
N ILE A 29 5.42 -17.13 -0.67
CA ILE A 29 4.87 -17.71 0.58
C ILE A 29 3.45 -18.25 0.37
N SER A 30 2.94 -19.02 1.33
CA SER A 30 1.57 -19.54 1.23
C SER A 30 0.52 -18.44 1.44
N GLY A 31 -0.65 -18.59 0.80
CA GLY A 31 -1.79 -17.70 1.04
C GLY A 31 -2.33 -17.76 2.48
N TYR A 32 -2.05 -18.83 3.22
CA TYR A 32 -2.30 -18.90 4.66
C TYR A 32 -1.37 -17.95 5.43
N THR A 33 -0.07 -17.98 5.14
CA THR A 33 0.94 -17.10 5.74
C THR A 33 0.63 -15.63 5.47
N VAL A 34 0.18 -15.30 4.24
CA VAL A 34 -0.28 -13.94 3.92
C VAL A 34 -1.45 -13.54 4.82
N ARG A 35 -2.47 -14.39 4.98
CA ARG A 35 -3.61 -14.09 5.85
C ARG A 35 -3.19 -13.84 7.30
N ASP A 36 -2.21 -14.59 7.80
CA ASP A 36 -1.68 -14.41 9.15
C ASP A 36 -0.94 -13.07 9.30
N HIS A 37 -0.11 -12.70 8.31
CA HIS A 37 0.52 -11.38 8.26
C HIS A 37 -0.51 -10.24 8.20
N VAL A 38 -1.55 -10.38 7.37
CA VAL A 38 -2.66 -9.40 7.29
C VAL A 38 -3.38 -9.31 8.63
N SER A 39 -3.68 -10.43 9.28
CA SER A 39 -4.37 -10.45 10.58
C SER A 39 -3.54 -9.79 11.67
N SER A 40 -2.23 -10.03 11.68
CA SER A 40 -1.28 -9.38 12.59
C SER A 40 -1.18 -7.88 12.31
N LEU A 41 -1.15 -7.45 11.05
CA LEU A 41 -1.20 -6.04 10.65
C LEU A 41 -2.48 -5.36 11.13
N LEU A 42 -3.65 -5.98 10.94
CA LEU A 42 -4.94 -5.45 11.40
C LEU A 42 -4.96 -5.28 12.92
N ARG A 43 -4.53 -6.31 13.66
CA ARG A 43 -4.43 -6.28 15.13
C ARG A 43 -3.49 -5.17 15.62
N LYS A 44 -2.30 -5.05 15.03
CA LYS A 44 -1.30 -4.01 15.38
C LYS A 44 -1.77 -2.61 15.02
N SER A 45 -2.56 -2.50 13.96
CA SER A 45 -3.12 -1.23 13.48
C SER A 45 -4.45 -0.90 14.15
N GLN A 46 -5.00 -1.77 15.00
CA GLN A 46 -6.31 -1.61 15.66
C GLN A 46 -7.45 -1.32 14.68
N VAL A 47 -7.42 -1.94 13.51
CA VAL A 47 -8.48 -1.82 12.49
C VAL A 47 -9.12 -3.18 12.26
N LYS A 48 -10.37 -3.21 11.80
CA LYS A 48 -11.12 -4.45 11.62
C LYS A 48 -11.07 -4.98 10.18
N THR A 49 -10.87 -4.10 9.21
CA THR A 49 -10.93 -4.47 7.80
C THR A 49 -9.67 -4.09 7.02
N ARG A 50 -9.39 -4.84 5.95
CA ARG A 50 -8.30 -4.50 5.01
C ARG A 50 -8.48 -3.11 4.40
N THR A 51 -9.71 -2.70 4.13
CA THR A 51 -10.03 -1.40 3.54
C THR A 51 -9.73 -0.29 4.52
N GLU A 52 -10.10 -0.46 5.79
CA GLU A 52 -9.76 0.47 6.87
C GLU A 52 -8.26 0.57 7.09
N LEU A 53 -7.52 -0.55 7.00
CA LEU A 53 -6.06 -0.55 7.04
C LEU A 53 -5.47 0.31 5.92
N VAL A 54 -5.90 0.08 4.68
CA VAL A 54 -5.46 0.84 3.51
C VAL A 54 -5.81 2.32 3.67
N ALA A 55 -7.06 2.64 4.01
CA ALA A 55 -7.53 4.01 4.20
C ALA A 55 -6.72 4.75 5.27
N ARG A 56 -6.44 4.11 6.41
CA ARG A 56 -5.62 4.69 7.49
C ARG A 56 -4.20 5.00 7.04
N TYR A 57 -3.58 4.10 6.28
CA TYR A 57 -2.23 4.32 5.75
C TYR A 57 -2.21 5.38 4.64
N VAL A 58 -3.17 5.36 3.73
CA VAL A 58 -3.30 6.40 2.68
C VAL A 58 -3.54 7.77 3.30
N ALA A 59 -4.45 7.89 4.27
CA ALA A 59 -4.69 9.13 5.00
C ALA A 59 -3.40 9.62 5.69
N ARG A 60 -2.65 8.72 6.34
CA ARG A 60 -1.35 9.05 6.95
C ARG A 60 -0.32 9.53 5.92
N LEU A 61 -0.28 8.92 4.74
CA LEU A 61 0.60 9.36 3.66
C LEU A 61 0.19 10.74 3.14
N MET A 62 -1.11 10.98 2.96
CA MET A 62 -1.62 12.29 2.54
C MET A 62 -1.31 13.38 3.57
N SER A 63 -1.46 13.11 4.87
CA SER A 63 -1.08 14.05 5.94
C SER A 63 0.43 14.29 6.04
N ARG A 64 1.27 13.34 5.59
CA ARG A 64 2.73 13.53 5.51
C ARG A 64 3.18 14.31 4.28
N LYS A 65 2.37 14.37 3.21
CA LYS A 65 2.71 15.06 1.96
C LYS A 65 2.63 16.59 2.03
N ASN A 66 2.46 17.18 3.22
CA ASN A 66 2.62 18.63 3.41
C ASN A 66 4.10 19.09 3.49
N THR A 67 5.05 18.24 3.07
CA THR A 67 6.42 18.65 2.73
C THR A 67 6.88 17.98 1.42
N GLN A 68 6.37 18.51 0.30
CA GLN A 68 7.10 18.96 -0.91
C GLN A 68 6.32 18.72 -2.23
N PRO A 69 5.96 19.79 -2.98
CA PRO A 69 6.03 19.78 -4.45
C PRO A 69 7.52 19.92 -4.88
N PRO A 70 7.94 19.77 -6.14
CA PRO A 70 7.21 19.54 -7.38
C PRO A 70 7.59 18.21 -8.06
N THR A 71 6.68 17.62 -8.80
CA THR A 71 7.08 16.85 -9.98
C THR A 71 6.40 17.56 -11.13
N SER A 72 7.19 18.33 -11.87
CA SER A 72 6.89 18.77 -13.22
C SER A 72 6.56 17.53 -14.05
N VAL A 73 5.30 17.14 -14.07
CA VAL A 73 4.75 16.42 -15.21
C VAL A 73 4.80 17.44 -16.33
N GLY A 74 5.79 17.26 -17.21
CA GLY A 74 5.80 17.94 -18.50
C GLY A 74 4.45 17.68 -19.16
N LEU A 75 3.64 18.71 -19.21
CA LEU A 75 2.44 18.75 -20.02
C LEU A 75 2.95 18.92 -21.46
N CYS A 76 3.28 17.81 -22.12
CA CYS A 76 3.35 17.81 -23.57
C CYS A 76 1.90 17.81 -24.04
N ASN A 77 1.35 19.01 -24.24
CA ASN A 77 0.08 19.18 -24.93
C ASN A 77 0.30 18.66 -26.35
N GLU A 78 -0.37 17.57 -26.68
CA GLU A 78 -0.58 17.20 -28.07
C GLU A 78 -1.33 18.35 -28.78
N THR A 79 -1.11 18.45 -30.10
CA THR A 79 -1.78 19.34 -31.08
C THR A 79 -1.25 20.78 -31.23
N ASP A 80 -0.39 21.00 -32.23
CA ASP A 80 -0.86 21.58 -33.51
C ASP A 80 0.09 21.17 -34.65
N CYS A 81 -0.47 20.51 -35.65
CA CYS A 81 0.15 20.24 -36.93
C CYS A 81 -0.41 21.30 -37.88
N THR A 82 0.38 22.30 -38.23
CA THR A 82 0.20 23.13 -39.43
C THR A 82 1.57 23.60 -39.91
#